data_AF-A0A0Q9LQV3-F1
#
_entry.id   AF-A0A0Q9LQV3-F1
#
_cell.length_a   1.000
_cell.length_b   1.000
_cell.length_c   1.000
_cell.angle_alpha   90.00
_cell.angle_beta   90.00
_cell.angle_gamma   90.00
#
_symmetry.space_group_name_H-M   'P 1'
#
loop_
_entity.id
_entity.type
_entity.pdbx_description
1 polymer ?
#
loop_
_entity_poly.entity_id
_entity_poly.type
_entity_poly.pdbx_seq_one_letter_code
_entity_poly.pdbx_strand_id
1 'polypeptide(L)'
;MDGASRLWVFLKVILPMSFPAVAVTSVISFIAHWNDFFRPLIFLNSFEKMTLPIGMTALTGAFATGNLSSILAGVTLSLIVPLLFYIFGQKYLLDGITAGGLKL
;
A
#
# COMPACT_ATOMS: atom_id res chain seq x y z
N MET A 1 37.65 -16.48 1.28
CA MET A 1 37.77 -15.05 0.91
C MET A 1 37.39 -14.96 -0.56
N ASP A 2 36.09 -14.99 -0.86
CA ASP A 2 35.58 -15.45 -2.16
C ASP A 2 35.65 -14.43 -3.31
N GLY A 3 36.49 -13.39 -3.20
CA GLY A 3 36.77 -12.44 -4.28
C GLY A 3 35.57 -11.65 -4.83
N ALA A 4 34.37 -11.84 -4.29
CA ALA A 4 33.16 -11.21 -4.78
C ALA A 4 33.17 -9.70 -4.50
N SER A 5 32.83 -8.90 -5.52
CA SER A 5 32.71 -7.46 -5.35
C SER A 5 31.63 -7.12 -4.32
N ARG A 6 31.79 -6.01 -3.59
CA ARG A 6 30.83 -5.57 -2.56
C ARG A 6 29.39 -5.47 -3.10
N LEU A 7 29.26 -5.02 -4.35
CA LEU A 7 27.98 -4.88 -5.04
C LEU A 7 27.37 -6.26 -5.36
N TRP A 8 28.20 -7.25 -5.68
CA TRP A 8 27.77 -8.63 -5.88
C TRP A 8 27.25 -9.25 -4.57
N VAL A 9 27.97 -9.07 -3.47
CA VAL A 9 27.52 -9.54 -2.13
C VAL A 9 26.20 -8.87 -1.73
N PHE A 10 26.06 -7.57 -1.96
CA PHE A 10 24.81 -6.86 -1.69
C PHE A 10 23.64 -7.46 -2.45
N LEU A 11 23.74 -7.61 -3.77
CA LEU A 11 22.64 -8.09 -4.61
C LEU A 11 22.33 -9.58 -4.43
N LYS A 12 23.34 -10.43 -4.22
CA LYS A 12 23.16 -11.89 -4.16
C LYS A 12 22.93 -12.45 -2.77
N VAL A 13 23.32 -11.72 -1.72
CA VAL A 13 23.24 -12.21 -0.33
C VAL A 13 22.33 -11.32 0.50
N ILE A 14 22.68 -10.03 0.61
CA ILE A 14 21.98 -9.11 1.53
C ILE A 14 20.56 -8.81 1.04
N LEU A 15 20.39 -8.50 -0.24
CA LEU A 15 19.10 -8.14 -0.85
C LEU A 15 18.05 -9.26 -0.73
N PRO A 16 18.31 -10.53 -1.14
CA PRO A 16 17.31 -11.60 -1.02
C PRO A 16 17.00 -11.95 0.44
N MET A 17 17.97 -11.86 1.35
CA MET A 17 17.71 -12.05 2.79
C MET A 17 16.84 -10.95 3.39
N SER A 18 16.98 -9.72 2.89
CA SER A 18 16.19 -8.57 3.34
C SER A 18 14.82 -8.48 2.65
N PHE A 19 14.64 -9.21 1.55
CA PHE A 19 13.43 -9.17 0.72
C PHE A 19 12.13 -9.38 1.50
N PRO A 20 12.01 -10.32 2.47
CA PRO A 20 10.79 -10.48 3.25
C PRO A 20 10.45 -9.23 4.07
N ALA A 21 11.44 -8.64 4.75
CA ALA A 21 11.25 -7.43 5.54
C ALA A 21 10.88 -6.21 4.69
N VAL A 22 11.53 -6.08 3.52
CA VAL A 22 11.22 -5.04 2.53
C VAL A 22 9.82 -5.22 1.97
N ALA A 23 9.40 -6.45 1.66
CA ALA A 23 8.06 -6.75 1.16
C ALA A 23 6.98 -6.37 2.19
N VAL A 24 7.12 -6.77 3.45
CA VAL A 24 6.20 -6.39 4.54
C VAL A 24 6.09 -4.88 4.68
N THR A 25 7.23 -4.19 4.77
CA THR A 25 7.26 -2.72 4.91
C THR A 25 6.65 -2.02 3.70
N SER A 26 6.87 -2.56 2.50
CA SER A 26 6.29 -2.03 1.26
C SER A 26 4.78 -2.17 1.24
N VAL A 27 4.23 -3.31 1.67
CA VAL A 27 2.78 -3.52 1.77
C VAL A 27 2.15 -2.56 2.78
N ILE A 28 2.71 -2.45 3.98
CA ILE A 28 2.21 -1.54 5.03
C ILE A 28 2.26 -0.09 4.53
N SER A 29 3.39 0.31 3.93
CA SER A 29 3.55 1.65 3.38
C SER A 29 2.56 1.92 2.25
N PHE A 30 2.34 0.97 1.34
CA PHE A 30 1.37 1.10 0.27
C PHE A 30 -0.04 1.33 0.80
N ILE A 31 -0.49 0.51 1.76
CA ILE A 31 -1.81 0.66 2.39
C ILE A 31 -1.93 2.03 3.06
N ALA A 32 -0.89 2.49 3.77
CA ALA A 32 -0.89 3.79 4.42
C ALA A 32 -1.04 4.95 3.41
N HIS A 33 -0.33 4.91 2.29
CA HIS A 33 -0.41 5.96 1.26
C HIS A 33 -1.70 5.87 0.43
N TRP A 34 -2.21 4.67 0.17
CA TRP A 34 -3.46 4.47 -0.55
C TRP A 34 -4.67 5.04 0.21
N ASN A 35 -4.67 4.89 1.54
CA ASN A 35 -5.72 5.42 2.41
C ASN A 35 -5.45 6.85 2.89
N ASP A 36 -4.35 7.49 2.45
CA ASP A 36 -4.01 8.84 2.89
C ASP A 36 -5.00 9.85 2.31
N PHE A 37 -5.76 10.46 3.20
CA PHE A 37 -6.75 11.48 2.88
C PHE A 37 -6.20 12.90 3.07
N PHE A 38 -5.50 13.12 4.18
CA PHE A 38 -5.15 14.47 4.62
C PHE A 38 -4.03 15.10 3.79
N ARG A 39 -2.96 14.36 3.47
CA ARG A 39 -1.89 14.92 2.65
C ARG A 39 -2.40 15.39 1.29
N PRO A 40 -3.08 14.55 0.49
CA PRO A 40 -3.57 15.00 -0.80
C PRO A 40 -4.63 16.10 -0.68
N LEU A 41 -5.40 16.16 0.40
CA LEU A 41 -6.39 17.24 0.60
C LEU A 41 -5.72 18.61 0.78
N ILE A 42 -4.56 18.64 1.44
CA ILE A 42 -3.80 19.87 1.69
C ILE A 42 -3.02 20.29 0.43
N PHE A 43 -2.42 19.32 -0.28
CA PHE A 43 -1.49 19.63 -1.37
C PHE A 43 -2.15 19.68 -2.76
N LEU A 44 -3.25 18.97 -2.99
CA LEU A 44 -3.90 18.92 -4.29
C LEU A 44 -4.97 20.00 -4.40
N ASN A 45 -4.85 20.83 -5.43
CA ASN A 45 -5.77 21.93 -5.71
C ASN A 45 -6.53 21.77 -7.04
N SER A 46 -6.34 20.65 -7.74
CA SER A 46 -7.01 20.37 -9.03
C SER A 46 -7.80 19.07 -8.95
N PHE A 47 -9.02 19.11 -9.46
CA PHE A 47 -9.95 17.98 -9.52
C PHE A 47 -9.34 16.78 -10.28
N GLU A 48 -8.62 17.03 -11.37
CA GLU A 48 -8.00 15.99 -12.21
C GLU A 48 -6.91 15.18 -11.49
N LYS A 49 -6.39 15.69 -10.38
CA LYS A 49 -5.33 15.04 -9.60
C LYS A 49 -5.86 14.36 -8.33
N MET A 50 -7.16 14.45 -8.07
CA MET A 50 -7.73 13.93 -6.83
C MET A 50 -7.45 12.44 -6.67
N THR A 51 -6.98 12.08 -5.48
CA THR A 51 -6.88 10.68 -5.08
C THR A 51 -8.28 10.13 -4.84
N LEU A 52 -8.41 8.81 -4.93
CA LEU A 52 -9.70 8.14 -4.74
C LEU A 52 -10.41 8.57 -3.44
N PRO A 53 -9.74 8.62 -2.26
CA PRO A 53 -10.39 9.05 -1.01
C PRO A 53 -10.96 10.49 -1.06
N ILE A 54 -10.28 11.42 -1.73
CA ILE A 54 -10.77 12.81 -1.87
C ILE A 54 -11.90 12.87 -2.90
N GLY A 55 -11.77 12.17 -4.03
CA GLY A 55 -12.83 12.09 -5.02
C GLY A 55 -14.15 11.56 -4.43
N MET A 56 -14.07 10.65 -3.45
CA MET A 56 -15.25 10.18 -2.71
C MET A 56 -15.97 11.29 -1.94
N THR A 57 -15.27 12.31 -1.45
CA THR A 57 -15.92 13.45 -0.77
C THR A 57 -16.67 14.37 -1.73
N ALA A 58 -16.28 14.40 -3.01
CA ALA A 58 -17.06 15.07 -4.04
C ALA A 58 -18.40 14.35 -4.29
N LEU A 59 -18.43 13.02 -4.17
CA LEU A 59 -19.65 12.20 -4.34
C LEU A 59 -20.64 12.34 -3.18
N THR A 60 -20.18 12.63 -1.96
CA THR A 60 -21.05 12.88 -0.80
C THR A 60 -21.84 14.17 -0.91
N GLY A 61 -21.38 15.15 -1.70
CA GLY A 61 -21.99 16.48 -1.81
C GLY A 61 -21.79 17.33 -0.55
N ALA A 62 -21.97 18.66 -0.68
CA ALA A 62 -21.67 19.62 0.38
C ALA A 62 -22.48 19.43 1.69
N PHE A 63 -23.63 18.76 1.61
CA PHE A 63 -24.53 18.52 2.74
C PHE A 63 -24.90 17.03 2.93
N ALA A 64 -24.03 16.11 2.51
CA ALA A 64 -24.32 14.66 2.52
C ALA A 64 -25.57 14.26 1.71
N THR A 65 -25.99 15.10 0.76
CA THR A 65 -27.13 14.87 -0.15
C THR A 65 -26.76 14.02 -1.37
N GLY A 66 -25.52 13.53 -1.44
CA GLY A 66 -25.02 12.68 -2.51
C GLY A 66 -25.77 11.34 -2.60
N ASN A 67 -25.76 10.74 -3.79
CA ASN A 67 -26.39 9.44 -4.00
C ASN A 67 -25.62 8.36 -3.23
N LEU A 68 -26.26 7.81 -2.18
CA LEU A 68 -25.68 6.77 -1.33
C LEU A 68 -25.22 5.54 -2.13
N SER A 69 -25.96 5.15 -3.17
CA SER A 69 -25.58 4.03 -4.03
C SER A 69 -24.28 4.30 -4.80
N SER A 70 -24.07 5.54 -5.26
CA SER A 70 -22.82 5.94 -5.93
C SER A 70 -21.64 5.98 -4.96
N ILE A 71 -21.86 6.44 -3.73
CA ILE A 71 -20.83 6.46 -2.67
C ILE A 71 -20.42 5.02 -2.32
N LEU A 72 -21.38 4.14 -2.06
CA LEU A 72 -21.09 2.74 -1.73
C LEU A 72 -20.42 1.98 -2.88
N ALA A 73 -20.80 2.26 -4.12
CA ALA A 73 -20.11 1.72 -5.30
C ALA A 73 -18.64 2.17 -5.35
N GLY A 74 -18.36 3.46 -5.10
CA GLY A 74 -17.00 3.98 -5.05
C GLY A 74 -16.16 3.38 -3.91
N VAL A 75 -16.74 3.22 -2.72
CA VAL A 75 -16.08 2.52 -1.59
C VAL A 75 -15.75 1.08 -1.96
N THR A 76 -16.69 0.36 -2.58
CA THR A 76 -16.47 -1.03 -3.00
C THR A 76 -15.35 -1.13 -4.03
N LEU A 77 -15.32 -0.23 -5.02
CA LEU A 77 -14.25 -0.17 -6.01
C LEU A 77 -12.89 0.19 -5.39
N SER A 78 -12.87 1.03 -4.35
CA SER A 78 -11.64 1.41 -3.66
C SER A 78 -10.90 0.25 -3.00
N LEU A 79 -11.64 -0.80 -2.62
CA LEU A 79 -11.09 -1.97 -1.96
C LEU A 79 -10.35 -2.89 -2.94
N ILE A 80 -10.62 -2.80 -4.24
CA ILE A 80 -10.04 -3.69 -5.26
C ILE A 80 -8.51 -3.61 -5.24
N VAL A 81 -7.95 -2.41 -5.20
CA VAL A 81 -6.49 -2.22 -5.27
C VAL A 81 -5.78 -2.77 -4.03
N PRO A 82 -6.19 -2.44 -2.78
CA PRO A 82 -5.68 -3.08 -1.58
C PRO A 82 -5.82 -4.61 -1.59
N LEU A 83 -6.95 -5.14 -2.09
CA LEU A 83 -7.19 -6.58 -2.18
C LEU A 83 -6.20 -7.27 -3.11
N LEU A 84 -5.97 -6.69 -4.30
CA LEU A 84 -4.96 -7.20 -5.22
C LEU A 84 -3.58 -7.19 -4.56
N PHE A 85 -3.19 -6.07 -3.93
CA PHE A 85 -1.92 -5.96 -3.23
C PHE A 85 -1.77 -7.00 -2.12
N TYR A 86 -2.83 -7.26 -1.36
CA TYR A 86 -2.86 -8.30 -0.33
C TYR A 86 -2.70 -9.69 -0.93
N ILE A 87 -3.43 -10.04 -1.99
CA ILE A 87 -3.36 -11.37 -2.63
C ILE A 87 -1.94 -11.66 -3.13
N PHE A 88 -1.25 -10.67 -3.69
CA PHE A 88 0.14 -10.82 -4.12
C PHE A 88 1.14 -10.77 -2.95
N GLY A 89 0.84 -10.00 -1.90
CA GLY A 89 1.70 -9.80 -0.73
C GLY A 89 1.56 -10.85 0.37
N GLN A 90 0.46 -11.61 0.43
CA GLN A 90 0.10 -12.50 1.55
C GLN A 90 1.19 -13.54 1.85
N LYS A 91 1.83 -14.09 0.82
CA LYS A 91 2.91 -15.07 0.98
C LYS A 91 4.10 -14.46 1.72
N TYR A 92 4.50 -13.25 1.33
CA TYR A 92 5.62 -12.54 1.93
C TYR A 92 5.30 -12.01 3.34
N LEU A 93 4.05 -11.62 3.59
CA LEU A 93 3.57 -11.24 4.92
C LEU A 93 3.65 -12.44 5.89
N LEU A 94 3.21 -13.62 5.47
CA LEU A 94 3.27 -14.86 6.26
C LEU A 94 4.71 -15.33 6.49
N ASP A 95 5.55 -15.29 5.46
CA ASP A 95 6.97 -15.65 5.55
C ASP A 95 7.75 -14.67 6.46
N GLY A 96 7.41 -13.38 6.44
CA GLY A 96 8.01 -12.37 7.31
C GLY A 96 7.62 -12.52 8.79
N ILE A 97 6.35 -12.84 9.06
CA ILE A 97 5.85 -13.09 10.42
C ILE A 97 6.48 -14.37 10.99
N THR A 98 6.55 -15.45 10.22
CA THR A 98 7.13 -16.73 10.68
C THR A 98 8.65 -16.65 10.87
N ALA A 99 9.37 -15.90 10.03
CA ALA A 99 10.80 -15.65 10.22
C ALA A 99 11.12 -14.85 11.49
N GLY A 100 10.21 -13.98 11.94
CA GLY A 100 10.31 -13.27 13.22
C GLY A 100 9.79 -14.07 14.43
N GLY A 101 8.78 -14.92 14.23
CA GLY A 101 8.08 -15.66 15.28
C GLY A 101 8.74 -16.97 15.71
N LEU A 102 9.57 -17.60 14.88
CA LEU A 102 10.32 -18.83 15.23
C LEU A 102 11.53 -18.60 16.15
N LYS A 103 11.67 -17.40 16.73
CA LYS A 103 12.74 -17.05 17.69
C LYS A 103 12.23 -16.40 19.00
N LEU A 104 10.99 -16.70 19.40
CA LEU A 104 10.51 -16.51 20.78
C LEU A 104 10.24 -17.89 21.40
#